data_AF-A0ABD2MVX5-F1
#
_entry.id   AF-A0ABD2MVX5-F1
#
_cell.length_a   1.000
_cell.length_b   1.000
_cell.length_c   1.000
_cell.angle_alpha   90.00
_cell.angle_beta   90.00
_cell.angle_gamma   90.00
#
_symmetry.space_group_name_H-M   'P 1'
#
loop_
_entity.id
_entity.type
_entity.pdbx_description
1 polymer ?
#
loop_
_entity_poly.entity_id
_entity_poly.type
_entity_poly.pdbx_seq_one_letter_code
_entity_poly.pdbx_strand_id
1 'polypeptide(L)'
;MWPEIDIAKKENRHEIILTGSSVNERINKEGLDTSVFTLIGLNYLNINGTSINEIPDDISKLTGLQTLVLHSNKLSTINPIIGVFNKLKVLDLSGNELEEVPDIFENLQQIVTINISRNKLNKFPALSKNSKLSVLDLSNNKLVEFPDVCKAELANLSDIKLNGNEIIAIPDIICSLSALKVLDVSSNKISAVPGNLIDCGKLKEVNLKGNPISDRRLLKLIDQCRTKQILDYVKQHCPKTKINIKDSNKKNKVNRKLSEEDEAIVEHEYKYKINVLYAKDNCEVTVEKNVENVRKHIACCVVKDVTFDDTTFKKFIQLQNKLHETLCDRRNAATIATHDFKKLSDGNLTYTTMQPQALKIKPLKRTVEMTGKELFEKLQTEAQNLRKEKKRNTYSGIHKYLYLIEGRPEYPCLLNSKGEVVSFPPITNSDISKIEVNSTEIFLEVTSSVSLPTCRKILDTLIREMVLLLETNLTVLQIKTVDEEGNMKNVYPSRNDLLFEAEKLVQVLRE
;
A
#
# COMPACT_ATOMS: atom_id res chain seq x y z
N MET A 1 -46.68 -5.37 -1.14
CA MET A 1 -46.12 -6.54 -0.43
C MET A 1 -46.33 -7.75 -1.32
N TRP A 2 -45.23 -8.30 -1.84
CA TRP A 2 -45.26 -9.50 -2.67
C TRP A 2 -45.66 -10.74 -1.86
N PRO A 3 -46.37 -11.71 -2.47
CA PRO A 3 -46.84 -12.92 -1.77
C PRO A 3 -45.74 -13.71 -1.06
N GLU A 4 -44.55 -13.77 -1.66
CA GLU A 4 -43.39 -14.48 -1.11
C GLU A 4 -42.90 -13.85 0.20
N ILE A 5 -42.96 -12.51 0.27
CA ILE A 5 -42.56 -11.74 1.46
C ILE A 5 -43.61 -11.89 2.57
N ASP A 6 -44.90 -11.85 2.21
CA ASP A 6 -45.99 -12.03 3.18
C ASP A 6 -45.98 -13.43 3.80
N ILE A 7 -45.76 -14.47 2.99
CA ILE A 7 -45.60 -15.85 3.48
C ILE A 7 -44.37 -15.96 4.40
N ALA A 8 -43.22 -15.42 3.99
CA ALA A 8 -42.01 -15.44 4.81
C ALA A 8 -42.22 -14.74 6.16
N LYS A 9 -42.98 -13.64 6.18
CA LYS A 9 -43.35 -12.92 7.40
C LYS A 9 -44.29 -13.73 8.28
N LYS A 10 -45.36 -14.29 7.72
CA LYS A 10 -46.39 -15.05 8.45
C LYS A 10 -45.83 -16.31 9.08
N GLU A 11 -44.89 -16.97 8.39
CA GLU A 11 -44.27 -18.21 8.85
C GLU A 11 -42.95 -18.00 9.61
N ASN A 12 -42.54 -16.75 9.84
CA ASN A 12 -41.29 -16.41 10.53
C ASN A 12 -40.05 -17.10 9.90
N ARG A 13 -39.96 -17.07 8.57
CA ARG A 13 -38.83 -17.66 7.83
C ARG A 13 -37.59 -16.79 7.98
N HIS A 14 -36.44 -17.44 8.05
CA HIS A 14 -35.12 -16.79 8.13
C HIS A 14 -34.41 -16.74 6.77
N GLU A 15 -35.08 -17.17 5.72
CA GLU A 15 -34.54 -17.27 4.38
C GLU A 15 -35.59 -16.79 3.37
N ILE A 16 -35.15 -16.05 2.37
CA ILE A 16 -36.01 -15.66 1.26
C ILE A 16 -35.24 -15.72 -0.07
N ILE A 17 -35.91 -16.24 -1.08
CA ILE A 17 -35.41 -16.42 -2.44
C ILE A 17 -36.39 -15.70 -3.37
N LEU A 18 -35.91 -14.62 -4.00
CA LEU A 18 -36.67 -13.80 -4.95
C LEU A 18 -36.06 -14.01 -6.34
N THR A 19 -36.61 -14.97 -7.09
CA THR A 19 -36.04 -15.42 -8.37
C THR A 19 -37.14 -15.74 -9.38
N GLY A 20 -36.78 -15.88 -10.65
CA GLY A 20 -37.69 -16.26 -11.73
C GLY A 20 -38.32 -15.08 -12.49
N SER A 21 -38.97 -15.40 -13.61
CA SER A 21 -39.50 -14.40 -14.57
C SER A 21 -40.52 -13.46 -13.93
N SER A 22 -41.46 -13.99 -13.14
CA SER A 22 -42.48 -13.18 -12.45
C SER A 22 -41.89 -12.16 -11.46
N VAL A 23 -40.84 -12.54 -10.74
CA VAL A 23 -40.13 -11.62 -9.83
C VAL A 23 -39.38 -10.56 -10.64
N ASN A 24 -38.69 -10.95 -11.70
CA ASN A 24 -37.98 -10.04 -12.59
C ASN A 24 -38.94 -9.03 -13.29
N GLU A 25 -40.12 -9.47 -13.72
CA GLU A 25 -41.16 -8.60 -14.29
C GLU A 25 -41.65 -7.56 -13.28
N ARG A 26 -41.90 -7.98 -12.03
CA ARG A 26 -42.28 -7.07 -10.94
C ARG A 26 -41.19 -6.05 -10.65
N ILE A 27 -39.93 -6.48 -10.58
CA ILE A 27 -38.78 -5.60 -10.37
C ILE A 27 -38.66 -4.57 -11.49
N ASN A 28 -38.81 -4.99 -12.75
CA ASN A 28 -38.73 -4.08 -13.89
C ASN A 28 -39.86 -3.04 -13.91
N LYS A 29 -41.04 -3.40 -13.40
CA LYS A 29 -42.22 -2.52 -13.41
C LYS A 29 -42.26 -1.56 -12.22
N GLU A 30 -41.93 -2.04 -11.02
CA GLU A 30 -42.21 -1.33 -9.75
C GLU A 30 -40.97 -1.24 -8.83
N GLY A 31 -39.84 -1.83 -9.20
CA GLY A 31 -38.65 -1.94 -8.36
C GLY A 31 -38.73 -3.10 -7.36
N LEU A 32 -37.68 -3.26 -6.54
CA LEU A 32 -37.66 -4.25 -5.47
C LEU A 32 -38.65 -3.85 -4.36
N ASP A 33 -39.53 -4.77 -3.96
CA ASP A 33 -40.46 -4.53 -2.86
C ASP A 33 -39.70 -4.38 -1.53
N THR A 34 -39.58 -3.13 -1.05
CA THR A 34 -38.82 -2.76 0.15
C THR A 34 -39.36 -3.39 1.44
N SER A 35 -40.56 -3.97 1.41
CA SER A 35 -41.08 -4.72 2.55
C SER A 35 -40.25 -5.95 2.89
N VAL A 36 -39.41 -6.46 1.97
CA VAL A 36 -38.43 -7.53 2.25
C VAL A 36 -37.48 -7.14 3.40
N PHE A 37 -37.14 -5.85 3.51
CA PHE A 37 -36.24 -5.34 4.55
C PHE A 37 -36.91 -5.22 5.93
N THR A 38 -38.21 -5.50 6.03
CA THR A 38 -38.91 -5.60 7.33
C THR A 38 -38.72 -6.96 8.00
N LEU A 39 -38.19 -7.95 7.27
CA LEU A 39 -37.90 -9.30 7.77
C LEU A 39 -36.56 -9.31 8.52
N ILE A 40 -36.49 -8.62 9.65
CA ILE A 40 -35.24 -8.41 10.45
C ILE A 40 -34.57 -9.70 10.93
N GLY A 41 -35.28 -10.83 10.91
CA GLY A 41 -34.77 -12.16 11.24
C GLY A 41 -34.08 -12.90 10.09
N LEU A 42 -33.96 -12.31 8.90
CA LEU A 42 -33.33 -12.99 7.76
C LEU A 42 -31.84 -13.27 8.00
N ASN A 43 -31.46 -14.52 7.76
CA ASN A 43 -30.08 -15.01 7.69
C ASN A 43 -29.62 -15.21 6.24
N TYR A 44 -30.55 -15.46 5.31
CA TYR A 44 -30.28 -15.73 3.91
C TYR A 44 -31.20 -14.89 3.02
N LEU A 45 -30.59 -14.06 2.16
CA LEU A 45 -31.29 -13.28 1.14
C LEU A 45 -30.68 -13.60 -0.22
N ASN A 46 -31.50 -14.16 -1.11
CA ASN A 46 -31.12 -14.42 -2.49
C ASN A 46 -32.07 -13.68 -3.43
N ILE A 47 -31.49 -12.78 -4.22
CA ILE A 47 -32.17 -12.10 -5.31
C ILE A 47 -31.31 -12.30 -6.55
N ASN A 48 -31.60 -13.32 -7.36
CA ASN A 48 -30.77 -13.69 -8.51
C ASN A 48 -31.57 -13.73 -9.82
N GLY A 49 -30.85 -13.54 -10.92
CA GLY A 49 -31.44 -13.62 -12.27
C GLY A 49 -32.52 -12.56 -12.50
N THR A 50 -32.38 -11.39 -11.87
CA THR A 50 -33.32 -10.28 -11.99
C THR A 50 -32.64 -9.06 -12.63
N SER A 51 -33.37 -7.97 -12.81
CA SER A 51 -32.87 -6.74 -13.45
C SER A 51 -32.54 -5.64 -12.44
N ILE A 52 -32.29 -5.99 -11.18
CA ILE A 52 -31.94 -5.02 -10.14
C ILE A 52 -30.61 -4.33 -10.50
N ASN A 53 -30.63 -3.01 -10.45
CA ASN A 53 -29.50 -2.12 -10.70
C ASN A 53 -28.92 -1.50 -9.41
N GLU A 54 -29.70 -1.40 -8.34
CA GLU A 54 -29.27 -0.93 -7.03
C GLU A 54 -29.98 -1.65 -5.88
N ILE A 55 -29.32 -1.73 -4.73
CA ILE A 55 -29.92 -2.25 -3.49
C ILE A 55 -30.24 -1.07 -2.58
N PRO A 56 -31.51 -0.90 -2.16
CA PRO A 56 -31.89 0.16 -1.23
C PRO A 56 -31.16 0.09 0.11
N ASP A 57 -30.86 1.24 0.69
CA ASP A 57 -30.19 1.42 2.00
C ASP A 57 -30.88 0.67 3.15
N ASP A 58 -32.18 0.44 3.01
CA ASP A 58 -32.99 -0.35 3.95
C ASP A 58 -32.47 -1.77 4.16
N ILE A 59 -31.64 -2.32 3.26
CA ILE A 59 -30.97 -3.61 3.48
C ILE A 59 -30.18 -3.63 4.80
N SER A 60 -29.69 -2.48 5.27
CA SER A 60 -29.03 -2.32 6.58
C SER A 60 -29.82 -2.86 7.77
N LYS A 61 -31.16 -2.91 7.66
CA LYS A 61 -32.06 -3.44 8.70
C LYS A 61 -31.88 -4.94 8.92
N LEU A 62 -31.36 -5.67 7.92
CA LEU A 62 -31.11 -7.11 7.97
C LEU A 62 -29.81 -7.45 8.73
N THR A 63 -29.69 -6.95 9.96
CA THR A 63 -28.45 -7.09 10.78
C THR A 63 -28.06 -8.53 11.11
N GLY A 64 -28.99 -9.48 10.95
CA GLY A 64 -28.77 -10.92 11.14
C GLY A 64 -28.17 -11.63 9.93
N LEU A 65 -28.03 -10.96 8.78
CA LEU A 65 -27.72 -11.61 7.52
C LEU A 65 -26.36 -12.33 7.53
N GLN A 66 -26.36 -13.60 7.13
CA GLN A 66 -25.18 -14.45 7.03
C GLN A 66 -24.82 -14.75 5.58
N THR A 67 -25.81 -14.77 4.69
CA THR A 67 -25.61 -15.03 3.26
C THR A 67 -26.39 -14.01 2.43
N LEU A 68 -25.67 -13.28 1.58
CA LEU A 68 -26.23 -12.34 0.62
C LEU A 68 -25.84 -12.79 -0.78
N VAL A 69 -26.85 -13.14 -1.58
CA VAL A 69 -26.70 -13.60 -2.96
C VAL A 69 -27.43 -12.65 -3.88
N LEU A 70 -26.67 -11.94 -4.71
CA LEU A 70 -27.15 -10.97 -5.68
C LEU A 70 -26.57 -11.26 -7.08
N HIS A 71 -26.33 -12.54 -7.39
CA HIS A 71 -25.70 -12.90 -8.66
C HIS A 71 -26.65 -12.74 -9.86
N SER A 72 -26.08 -12.54 -11.04
CA SER A 72 -26.83 -12.43 -12.30
C SER A 72 -27.89 -11.33 -12.29
N ASN A 73 -27.53 -10.14 -11.79
CA ASN A 73 -28.34 -8.93 -11.87
C ASN A 73 -27.63 -7.87 -12.74
N LYS A 74 -28.04 -6.60 -12.62
CA LYS A 74 -27.49 -5.47 -13.37
C LYS A 74 -26.86 -4.42 -12.45
N LEU A 75 -26.32 -4.84 -11.30
CA LEU A 75 -25.72 -3.93 -10.34
C LEU A 75 -24.48 -3.25 -10.96
N SER A 76 -24.51 -1.93 -11.08
CA SER A 76 -23.38 -1.12 -11.54
C SER A 76 -22.50 -0.64 -10.38
N THR A 77 -23.11 -0.49 -9.19
CA THR A 77 -22.42 -0.12 -7.95
C THR A 77 -22.92 -0.99 -6.80
N ILE A 78 -22.15 -1.03 -5.73
CA ILE A 78 -22.56 -1.67 -4.48
C ILE A 78 -22.48 -0.66 -3.34
N ASN A 79 -23.56 -0.55 -2.58
CA ASN A 79 -23.65 0.44 -1.53
C ASN A 79 -22.65 0.12 -0.38
N PRO A 80 -21.84 1.10 0.08
CA PRO A 80 -20.96 0.91 1.23
C PRO A 80 -21.67 0.41 2.51
N ILE A 81 -22.98 0.61 2.63
CA ILE A 81 -23.83 0.11 3.71
C ILE A 81 -23.70 -1.41 3.90
N ILE A 82 -23.35 -2.18 2.87
CA ILE A 82 -23.11 -3.63 3.03
C ILE A 82 -22.04 -3.94 4.10
N GLY A 83 -21.14 -2.99 4.37
CA GLY A 83 -20.17 -3.11 5.47
C GLY A 83 -20.79 -3.27 6.87
N VAL A 84 -22.09 -3.01 7.08
CA VAL A 84 -22.74 -3.19 8.40
C VAL A 84 -22.96 -4.65 8.77
N PHE A 85 -22.93 -5.59 7.81
CA PHE A 85 -23.25 -7.00 8.04
C PHE A 85 -22.07 -7.75 8.68
N ASN A 86 -21.83 -7.49 9.96
CA ASN A 86 -20.74 -8.11 10.72
C ASN A 86 -20.86 -9.64 10.90
N LYS A 87 -22.02 -10.24 10.59
CA LYS A 87 -22.28 -11.69 10.61
C LYS A 87 -22.19 -12.34 9.23
N LEU A 88 -21.96 -11.57 8.17
CA LEU A 88 -21.94 -12.07 6.80
C LEU A 88 -20.79 -13.05 6.60
N LYS A 89 -21.12 -14.25 6.13
CA LYS A 89 -20.20 -15.36 5.82
C LYS A 89 -20.03 -15.55 4.32
N VAL A 90 -21.09 -15.31 3.55
CA VAL A 90 -21.09 -15.50 2.09
C VAL A 90 -21.63 -14.24 1.42
N LEU A 91 -20.84 -13.70 0.50
CA LEU A 91 -21.23 -12.61 -0.38
C LEU A 91 -21.03 -13.06 -1.83
N ASP A 92 -22.13 -13.12 -2.59
CA ASP A 92 -22.11 -13.41 -4.01
C ASP A 92 -22.70 -12.23 -4.80
N LEU A 93 -21.84 -11.55 -5.55
CA LEU A 93 -22.16 -10.45 -6.45
C LEU A 93 -21.81 -10.81 -7.91
N SER A 94 -21.68 -12.10 -8.22
CA SER A 94 -21.19 -12.54 -9.53
C SER A 94 -22.17 -12.25 -10.67
N GLY A 95 -21.67 -12.02 -11.88
CA GLY A 95 -22.53 -11.77 -13.05
C GLY A 95 -23.32 -10.47 -12.94
N ASN A 96 -22.68 -9.40 -12.49
CA ASN A 96 -23.22 -8.05 -12.47
C ASN A 96 -22.38 -7.14 -13.38
N GLU A 97 -22.57 -5.83 -13.28
CA GLU A 97 -21.87 -4.83 -14.09
C GLU A 97 -20.93 -3.95 -13.24
N LEU A 98 -20.42 -4.48 -12.12
CA LEU A 98 -19.61 -3.73 -11.18
C LEU A 98 -18.26 -3.36 -11.79
N GLU A 99 -17.93 -2.07 -11.81
CA GLU A 99 -16.62 -1.55 -12.23
C GLU A 99 -15.68 -1.32 -11.04
N GLU A 100 -16.26 -1.07 -9.87
CA GLU A 100 -15.57 -0.92 -8.59
C GLU A 100 -16.39 -1.52 -7.45
N VAL A 101 -15.70 -1.79 -6.34
CA VAL A 101 -16.33 -2.15 -5.07
C VAL A 101 -15.71 -1.27 -3.96
N PRO A 102 -16.52 -0.76 -3.01
CA PRO A 102 -16.05 0.09 -1.95
C PRO A 102 -15.17 -0.70 -0.97
N ASP A 103 -14.36 0.02 -0.19
CA ASP A 103 -13.48 -0.55 0.83
C ASP A 103 -14.26 -0.95 2.10
N ILE A 104 -15.22 -1.86 1.94
CA ILE A 104 -16.11 -2.36 3.01
C ILE A 104 -15.61 -3.67 3.63
N PHE A 105 -14.70 -4.37 2.95
CA PHE A 105 -14.36 -5.75 3.28
C PHE A 105 -13.67 -5.86 4.65
N GLU A 106 -12.97 -4.80 5.09
CA GLU A 106 -12.41 -4.73 6.45
C GLU A 106 -13.47 -4.90 7.56
N ASN A 107 -14.72 -4.53 7.28
CA ASN A 107 -15.83 -4.63 8.24
C ASN A 107 -16.47 -6.03 8.26
N LEU A 108 -16.29 -6.82 7.20
CA LEU A 108 -16.87 -8.16 7.03
C LEU A 108 -16.00 -9.24 7.68
N GLN A 109 -15.80 -9.14 9.00
CA GLN A 109 -14.84 -9.99 9.74
C GLN A 109 -15.20 -11.49 9.77
N GLN A 110 -16.47 -11.83 9.52
CA GLN A 110 -16.94 -13.22 9.51
C GLN A 110 -16.98 -13.83 8.09
N ILE A 111 -16.54 -13.09 7.07
CA ILE A 111 -16.63 -13.54 5.68
C ILE A 111 -15.74 -14.77 5.46
N VAL A 112 -16.32 -15.77 4.79
CA VAL A 112 -15.68 -17.04 4.43
C VAL A 112 -15.57 -17.16 2.92
N THR A 113 -16.59 -16.69 2.19
CA THR A 113 -16.65 -16.77 0.72
C THR A 113 -17.00 -15.40 0.14
N ILE A 114 -16.16 -14.95 -0.78
CA ILE A 114 -16.42 -13.78 -1.62
C ILE A 114 -16.42 -14.25 -3.08
N ASN A 115 -17.54 -14.07 -3.76
CA ASN A 115 -17.67 -14.31 -5.20
C ASN A 115 -18.11 -13.02 -5.89
N ILE A 116 -17.22 -12.41 -6.67
CA ILE A 116 -17.50 -11.21 -7.48
C ILE A 116 -17.05 -11.48 -8.92
N SER A 117 -17.14 -12.74 -9.34
CA SER A 117 -16.78 -13.15 -10.70
C SER A 117 -17.72 -12.55 -11.75
N ARG A 118 -17.29 -12.50 -13.02
CA ARG A 118 -18.11 -12.02 -14.15
C ARG A 118 -18.64 -10.60 -13.92
N ASN A 119 -17.73 -9.69 -13.58
CA ASN A 119 -17.98 -8.25 -13.44
C ASN A 119 -16.98 -7.49 -14.33
N LYS A 120 -16.82 -6.18 -14.12
CA LYS A 120 -15.94 -5.30 -14.90
C LYS A 120 -14.82 -4.70 -14.03
N LEU A 121 -14.49 -5.32 -12.89
CA LEU A 121 -13.56 -4.77 -11.90
C LEU A 121 -12.15 -4.61 -12.45
N ASN A 122 -11.57 -3.42 -12.31
CA ASN A 122 -10.17 -3.15 -12.66
C ASN A 122 -9.21 -3.30 -11.46
N LYS A 123 -9.73 -3.17 -10.24
CA LYS A 123 -9.04 -3.29 -8.95
C LYS A 123 -9.94 -3.97 -7.93
N PHE A 124 -9.33 -4.55 -6.91
CA PHE A 124 -10.04 -5.14 -5.77
C PHE A 124 -9.41 -4.66 -4.45
N PRO A 125 -10.21 -4.20 -3.46
CA PRO A 125 -9.70 -3.67 -2.20
C PRO A 125 -8.97 -4.71 -1.36
N ALA A 126 -8.23 -4.23 -0.36
CA ALA A 126 -7.45 -5.09 0.52
C ALA A 126 -8.34 -5.92 1.47
N LEU A 127 -7.90 -7.13 1.78
CA LEU A 127 -8.62 -8.07 2.66
C LEU A 127 -7.95 -8.21 4.04
N SER A 128 -7.34 -7.13 4.53
CA SER A 128 -6.42 -7.12 5.69
C SER A 128 -6.99 -7.72 6.98
N LYS A 129 -8.33 -7.70 7.17
CA LYS A 129 -9.01 -8.17 8.39
C LYS A 129 -9.87 -9.42 8.20
N ASN A 130 -9.87 -10.03 7.01
CA ASN A 130 -10.74 -11.17 6.68
C ASN A 130 -10.06 -12.51 6.99
N SER A 131 -9.59 -12.71 8.23
CA SER A 131 -8.82 -13.90 8.63
C SER A 131 -9.57 -15.23 8.47
N LYS A 132 -10.91 -15.19 8.35
CA LYS A 132 -11.78 -16.35 8.11
C LYS A 132 -12.03 -16.66 6.63
N LEU A 133 -11.57 -15.80 5.71
CA LEU A 133 -11.77 -15.98 4.28
C LEU A 133 -11.11 -17.28 3.83
N SER A 134 -11.88 -18.13 3.14
CA SER A 134 -11.45 -19.42 2.61
C SER A 134 -11.49 -19.45 1.09
N VAL A 135 -12.46 -18.77 0.48
CA VAL A 135 -12.67 -18.79 -0.98
C VAL A 135 -12.81 -17.36 -1.49
N LEU A 136 -11.98 -17.03 -2.48
CA LEU A 136 -12.04 -15.77 -3.22
C LEU A 136 -12.17 -16.07 -4.72
N ASP A 137 -13.30 -15.70 -5.31
CA ASP A 137 -13.54 -15.78 -6.74
C ASP A 137 -13.73 -14.39 -7.34
N LEU A 138 -12.73 -13.97 -8.13
CA LEU A 138 -12.71 -12.72 -8.89
C LEU A 138 -12.54 -13.02 -10.39
N SER A 139 -12.88 -14.23 -10.84
CA SER A 139 -12.73 -14.65 -12.23
C SER A 139 -13.58 -13.81 -13.19
N ASN A 140 -13.15 -13.68 -14.45
CA ASN A 140 -13.87 -12.95 -15.50
C ASN A 140 -14.13 -11.49 -15.11
N ASN A 141 -13.07 -10.78 -14.75
CA ASN A 141 -13.04 -9.34 -14.48
C ASN A 141 -11.98 -8.68 -15.38
N LYS A 142 -11.57 -7.44 -15.07
CA LYS A 142 -10.53 -6.69 -15.79
C LYS A 142 -9.34 -6.37 -14.88
N LEU A 143 -9.04 -7.24 -13.91
CA LEU A 143 -7.96 -7.02 -12.95
C LEU A 143 -6.61 -7.09 -13.67
N VAL A 144 -5.82 -6.02 -13.60
CA VAL A 144 -4.45 -5.96 -14.17
C VAL A 144 -3.40 -6.42 -13.15
N GLU A 145 -3.69 -6.21 -11.87
CA GLU A 145 -2.81 -6.61 -10.76
C GLU A 145 -3.41 -7.79 -9.99
N PHE A 146 -2.53 -8.62 -9.42
CA PHE A 146 -2.93 -9.65 -8.48
C PHE A 146 -3.50 -9.01 -7.20
N PRO A 147 -4.65 -9.45 -6.67
CA PRO A 147 -5.29 -8.80 -5.51
C PRO A 147 -4.38 -8.83 -4.28
N ASP A 148 -4.53 -7.85 -3.38
CA ASP A 148 -3.68 -7.73 -2.18
C ASP A 148 -4.09 -8.72 -1.06
N VAL A 149 -4.04 -10.01 -1.40
CA VAL A 149 -4.31 -11.13 -0.48
C VAL A 149 -3.03 -11.65 0.16
N CYS A 150 -1.88 -11.43 -0.47
CA CYS A 150 -0.59 -11.98 -0.02
C CYS A 150 0.04 -11.17 1.14
N LYS A 151 -0.36 -9.91 1.33
CA LYS A 151 0.10 -9.07 2.45
C LYS A 151 -0.83 -9.15 3.67
N ALA A 152 -2.00 -9.74 3.52
CA ALA A 152 -2.98 -9.92 4.59
C ALA A 152 -2.74 -11.25 5.33
N GLU A 153 -3.09 -11.30 6.62
CA GLU A 153 -3.01 -12.53 7.44
C GLU A 153 -4.21 -13.47 7.13
N LEU A 154 -4.28 -13.98 5.90
CA LEU A 154 -5.36 -14.85 5.42
C LEU A 154 -5.04 -16.32 5.67
N ALA A 155 -4.97 -16.69 6.95
CA ALA A 155 -4.56 -18.03 7.39
C ALA A 155 -5.44 -19.19 6.90
N ASN A 156 -6.66 -18.90 6.42
CA ASN A 156 -7.63 -19.89 5.94
C ASN A 156 -7.85 -19.88 4.43
N LEU A 157 -7.26 -18.93 3.69
CA LEU A 157 -7.53 -18.77 2.26
C LEU A 157 -6.98 -19.97 1.49
N SER A 158 -7.89 -20.80 0.98
CA SER A 158 -7.57 -22.06 0.33
C SER A 158 -7.79 -22.03 -1.17
N ASP A 159 -8.72 -21.22 -1.66
CA ASP A 159 -9.14 -21.23 -3.06
C ASP A 159 -9.13 -19.79 -3.59
N ILE A 160 -8.29 -19.55 -4.59
CA ILE A 160 -8.21 -18.27 -5.31
C ILE A 160 -8.49 -18.53 -6.78
N LYS A 161 -9.55 -17.91 -7.28
CA LYS A 161 -9.93 -17.96 -8.70
C LYS A 161 -9.85 -16.55 -9.29
N LEU A 162 -8.97 -16.40 -10.26
CA LEU A 162 -8.63 -15.17 -10.95
C LEU A 162 -8.63 -15.36 -12.47
N ASN A 163 -9.18 -16.48 -12.97
CA ASN A 163 -9.15 -16.79 -14.38
C ASN A 163 -9.94 -15.79 -15.22
N GLY A 164 -9.50 -15.50 -16.44
CA GLY A 164 -10.19 -14.55 -17.32
C GLY A 164 -10.06 -13.10 -16.84
N ASN A 165 -8.87 -12.70 -16.40
CA ASN A 165 -8.53 -11.32 -16.05
C ASN A 165 -7.39 -10.81 -16.95
N GLU A 166 -6.81 -9.67 -16.61
CA GLU A 166 -5.68 -9.06 -17.33
C GLU A 166 -4.40 -9.09 -16.48
N ILE A 167 -4.30 -10.02 -15.53
CA ILE A 167 -3.22 -10.06 -14.54
C ILE A 167 -1.89 -10.32 -15.23
N ILE A 168 -0.92 -9.44 -15.01
CA ILE A 168 0.40 -9.51 -15.68
C ILE A 168 1.43 -10.37 -14.93
N ALA A 169 1.24 -10.57 -13.62
CA ALA A 169 2.20 -11.31 -12.79
C ALA A 169 1.55 -11.92 -11.55
N ILE A 170 2.04 -13.10 -11.15
CA ILE A 170 1.82 -13.64 -9.81
C ILE A 170 2.91 -13.07 -8.91
N PRO A 171 2.58 -12.47 -7.75
CA PRO A 171 3.58 -11.91 -6.86
C PRO A 171 4.42 -13.02 -6.23
N ASP A 172 5.72 -12.77 -6.08
CA ASP A 172 6.65 -13.68 -5.40
C ASP A 172 6.13 -14.08 -4.01
N ILE A 173 5.57 -13.12 -3.27
CA ILE A 173 5.01 -13.29 -1.92
C ILE A 173 3.77 -14.20 -1.84
N ILE A 174 3.32 -14.82 -2.94
CA ILE A 174 2.21 -15.78 -2.96
C ILE A 174 2.39 -16.92 -1.94
N CYS A 175 3.62 -17.28 -1.62
CA CYS A 175 3.93 -18.30 -0.61
C CYS A 175 3.62 -17.91 0.83
N SER A 176 3.19 -16.67 1.11
CA SER A 176 2.62 -16.31 2.41
C SER A 176 1.27 -17.01 2.66
N LEU A 177 0.58 -17.45 1.61
CA LEU A 177 -0.70 -18.14 1.70
C LEU A 177 -0.54 -19.62 2.05
N SER A 178 -0.23 -19.89 3.31
CA SER A 178 0.05 -21.25 3.83
C SER A 178 -1.12 -22.25 3.71
N ALA A 179 -2.35 -21.75 3.55
CA ALA A 179 -3.56 -22.57 3.38
C ALA A 179 -3.96 -22.80 1.91
N LEU A 180 -3.29 -22.14 0.95
CA LEU A 180 -3.67 -22.18 -0.47
C LEU A 180 -3.59 -23.60 -1.02
N LYS A 181 -4.70 -24.08 -1.58
CA LYS A 181 -4.87 -25.40 -2.21
C LYS A 181 -5.10 -25.29 -3.70
N VAL A 182 -5.89 -24.30 -4.13
CA VAL A 182 -6.30 -24.09 -5.51
C VAL A 182 -5.97 -22.66 -5.92
N LEU A 183 -5.19 -22.53 -6.99
CA LEU A 183 -4.91 -21.25 -7.65
C LEU A 183 -5.28 -21.36 -9.13
N ASP A 184 -6.38 -20.73 -9.54
CA ASP A 184 -6.72 -20.59 -10.95
C ASP A 184 -6.41 -19.17 -11.42
N VAL A 185 -5.41 -19.05 -12.29
CA VAL A 185 -5.00 -17.81 -12.95
C VAL A 185 -5.01 -17.98 -14.47
N SER A 186 -5.78 -18.93 -14.99
CA SER A 186 -5.88 -19.17 -16.43
C SER A 186 -6.43 -17.96 -17.20
N SER A 187 -6.12 -17.84 -18.47
CA SER A 187 -6.59 -16.75 -19.34
C SER A 187 -6.29 -15.35 -18.76
N ASN A 188 -5.02 -15.12 -18.43
CA ASN A 188 -4.48 -13.84 -17.95
C ASN A 188 -3.31 -13.40 -18.87
N LYS A 189 -2.53 -12.40 -18.44
CA LYS A 189 -1.36 -11.87 -19.15
C LYS A 189 -0.05 -12.23 -18.46
N ILE A 190 -0.03 -13.34 -17.71
CA ILE A 190 1.15 -13.78 -16.95
C ILE A 190 2.22 -14.29 -17.90
N SER A 191 3.40 -13.68 -17.88
CA SER A 191 4.54 -14.10 -18.71
C SER A 191 5.51 -15.05 -17.99
N ALA A 192 5.54 -15.00 -16.67
CA ALA A 192 6.42 -15.82 -15.84
C ALA A 192 5.71 -16.31 -14.58
N VAL A 193 6.09 -17.51 -14.14
CA VAL A 193 5.60 -18.10 -12.87
C VAL A 193 6.72 -18.01 -11.85
N PRO A 194 6.48 -17.43 -10.65
CA PRO A 194 7.50 -17.38 -9.62
C PRO A 194 7.74 -18.78 -9.06
N GLY A 195 9.00 -19.17 -8.91
CA GLY A 195 9.37 -20.44 -8.28
C GLY A 195 8.88 -20.52 -6.84
N ASN A 196 8.64 -19.38 -6.18
CA ASN A 196 8.08 -19.31 -4.83
C ASN A 196 6.67 -19.90 -4.73
N LEU A 197 5.96 -20.06 -5.84
CA LEU A 197 4.65 -20.71 -5.86
C LEU A 197 4.67 -22.12 -5.24
N ILE A 198 5.80 -22.85 -5.33
CA ILE A 198 5.91 -24.20 -4.76
C ILE A 198 5.98 -24.16 -3.23
N ASP A 199 6.36 -23.02 -2.65
CA ASP A 199 6.50 -22.86 -1.20
C ASP A 199 5.13 -22.64 -0.52
N CYS A 200 4.04 -22.55 -1.30
CA CYS A 200 2.67 -22.73 -0.83
C CYS A 200 2.45 -24.20 -0.42
N GLY A 201 2.76 -24.55 0.83
CA GLY A 201 2.87 -25.93 1.30
C GLY A 201 1.63 -26.84 1.16
N LYS A 202 0.45 -26.27 0.84
CA LYS A 202 -0.79 -27.02 0.62
C LYS A 202 -1.32 -26.96 -0.83
N LEU A 203 -0.56 -26.35 -1.75
CA LEU A 203 -1.00 -26.16 -3.13
C LEU A 203 -1.11 -27.50 -3.84
N LYS A 204 -2.32 -27.83 -4.30
CA LYS A 204 -2.65 -29.09 -4.99
C LYS A 204 -3.02 -28.85 -6.45
N GLU A 205 -3.64 -27.70 -6.72
CA GLU A 205 -4.14 -27.34 -8.03
C GLU A 205 -3.63 -25.95 -8.43
N VAL A 206 -2.98 -25.89 -9.59
CA VAL A 206 -2.63 -24.64 -10.26
C VAL A 206 -3.08 -24.72 -11.72
N ASN A 207 -3.84 -23.72 -12.15
CA ASN A 207 -4.25 -23.58 -13.54
C ASN A 207 -3.66 -22.28 -14.12
N LEU A 208 -2.79 -22.44 -15.11
CA LEU A 208 -2.05 -21.37 -15.79
C LEU A 208 -2.39 -21.29 -17.28
N LYS A 209 -3.34 -22.09 -17.76
CA LYS A 209 -3.66 -22.22 -19.19
C LYS A 209 -4.05 -20.86 -19.78
N GLY A 210 -3.69 -20.59 -21.03
CA GLY A 210 -4.09 -19.34 -21.70
C GLY A 210 -3.34 -18.09 -21.23
N ASN A 211 -2.15 -18.25 -20.64
CA ASN A 211 -1.23 -17.17 -20.31
C ASN A 211 -0.07 -17.12 -21.32
N PRO A 212 0.47 -15.93 -21.64
CA PRO A 212 1.63 -15.77 -22.54
C PRO A 212 2.96 -16.15 -21.87
N ILE A 213 3.08 -17.37 -21.35
CA ILE A 213 4.26 -17.85 -20.61
C ILE A 213 5.48 -17.92 -21.53
N SER A 214 6.54 -17.18 -21.18
CA SER A 214 7.78 -17.08 -21.98
C SER A 214 8.56 -18.39 -22.04
N ASP A 215 8.49 -19.22 -20.99
CA ASP A 215 9.10 -20.56 -20.98
C ASP A 215 8.25 -21.53 -21.82
N ARG A 216 8.74 -21.82 -23.03
CA ARG A 216 8.09 -22.73 -23.99
C ARG A 216 7.92 -24.16 -23.46
N ARG A 217 8.80 -24.64 -22.59
CA ARG A 217 8.70 -25.99 -22.04
C ARG A 217 7.65 -26.03 -20.93
N LEU A 218 7.63 -25.03 -20.05
CA LEU A 218 6.55 -24.87 -19.07
C LEU A 218 5.19 -24.72 -19.75
N LEU A 219 5.11 -23.91 -20.81
CA LEU A 219 3.88 -23.73 -21.58
C LEU A 219 3.33 -25.06 -22.12
N LYS A 220 4.19 -25.92 -22.70
CA LYS A 220 3.79 -27.27 -23.14
C LYS A 220 3.26 -28.15 -21.99
N LEU A 221 3.82 -28.03 -20.78
CA LEU A 221 3.33 -28.77 -19.60
C LEU A 221 1.99 -28.23 -19.11
N ILE A 222 1.79 -26.92 -19.17
CA ILE A 222 0.54 -26.25 -18.85
C ILE A 222 -0.57 -26.71 -19.81
N ASP A 223 -0.31 -26.75 -21.12
CA ASP A 223 -1.29 -27.17 -22.12
C ASP A 223 -1.72 -28.64 -21.97
N GLN A 224 -0.85 -29.48 -21.40
CA GLN A 224 -1.15 -30.87 -21.08
C GLN A 224 -1.91 -31.04 -19.75
N CYS A 225 -2.18 -29.95 -19.03
CA CYS A 225 -2.93 -29.92 -17.76
C CYS A 225 -2.38 -30.86 -16.67
N ARG A 226 -1.05 -31.03 -16.59
CA ARG A 226 -0.42 -31.94 -15.63
C ARG A 226 0.08 -31.18 -14.41
N THR A 227 -0.81 -30.82 -13.49
CA THR A 227 -0.49 -29.96 -12.33
C THR A 227 0.74 -30.41 -11.55
N LYS A 228 0.88 -31.71 -11.25
CA LYS A 228 2.07 -32.23 -10.55
C LYS A 228 3.36 -31.97 -11.33
N GLN A 229 3.35 -32.21 -12.65
CA GLN A 229 4.51 -31.96 -13.50
C GLN A 229 4.80 -30.47 -13.66
N ILE A 230 3.76 -29.63 -13.68
CA ILE A 230 3.90 -28.17 -13.68
C ILE A 230 4.60 -27.74 -12.38
N LEU A 231 4.14 -28.18 -11.22
CA LEU A 231 4.74 -27.84 -9.93
C LEU A 231 6.17 -28.39 -9.80
N ASP A 232 6.42 -29.62 -10.26
CA ASP A 232 7.76 -30.22 -10.30
C ASP A 232 8.71 -29.44 -11.21
N TYR A 233 8.21 -28.98 -12.37
CA TYR A 233 8.97 -28.15 -13.30
C TYR A 233 9.26 -26.76 -12.71
N VAL A 234 8.25 -26.09 -12.13
CA VAL A 234 8.40 -24.79 -11.47
C VAL A 234 9.42 -24.89 -10.33
N LYS A 235 9.41 -25.99 -9.57
CA LYS A 235 10.39 -26.24 -8.50
C LYS A 235 11.83 -26.33 -9.01
N GLN A 236 12.04 -26.87 -10.21
CA GLN A 236 13.37 -27.12 -10.78
C GLN A 236 13.89 -25.96 -11.65
N HIS A 237 13.00 -25.24 -12.32
CA HIS A 237 13.37 -24.36 -13.44
C HIS A 237 12.89 -22.90 -13.31
N CYS A 238 11.88 -22.60 -12.49
CA CYS A 238 11.41 -21.22 -12.33
C CYS A 238 12.24 -20.46 -11.29
N PRO A 239 12.49 -19.15 -11.51
CA PRO A 239 13.29 -18.35 -10.60
C PRO A 239 12.60 -18.24 -9.24
N LYS A 240 13.32 -18.63 -8.18
CA LYS A 240 12.91 -18.38 -6.80
C LYS A 240 13.56 -17.11 -6.30
N THR A 241 12.76 -16.11 -5.99
CA THR A 241 13.22 -14.91 -5.32
C THR A 241 13.39 -15.24 -3.83
N LYS A 242 14.48 -14.78 -3.21
CA LYS A 242 14.64 -14.87 -1.75
C LYS A 242 13.69 -13.88 -1.10
N ILE A 243 12.48 -14.33 -0.85
CA ILE A 243 11.49 -13.57 -0.08
C ILE A 243 11.81 -13.84 1.38
N ASN A 244 12.21 -12.79 2.09
CA ASN A 244 12.14 -12.82 3.55
C ASN A 244 10.67 -12.74 3.96
N ILE A 245 9.93 -13.83 3.79
CA ILE A 245 8.75 -14.07 4.61
C ILE A 245 9.33 -14.29 6.00
N LYS A 246 9.39 -13.21 6.79
CA LYS A 246 9.72 -13.35 8.19
C LYS A 246 8.63 -14.25 8.79
N ASP A 247 8.91 -15.52 9.04
CA ASP A 247 9.07 -15.85 10.46
C ASP A 247 10.33 -15.11 10.87
N SER A 248 10.24 -14.30 11.92
CA SER A 248 11.36 -13.55 12.49
C SER A 248 12.70 -14.26 12.30
N ASN A 249 13.45 -13.97 11.22
CA ASN A 249 14.91 -14.04 11.06
C ASN A 249 15.41 -14.00 9.60
N LYS A 250 16.10 -12.89 9.32
CA LYS A 250 17.35 -12.73 8.53
C LYS A 250 17.41 -13.01 7.01
N LYS A 251 17.44 -11.86 6.30
CA LYS A 251 18.50 -11.33 5.41
C LYS A 251 18.86 -12.07 4.09
N ASN A 252 18.39 -11.43 3.00
CA ASN A 252 19.17 -10.69 1.99
C ASN A 252 19.72 -11.36 0.71
N LYS A 253 19.61 -10.52 -0.36
CA LYS A 253 20.49 -10.33 -1.55
C LYS A 253 20.29 -11.35 -2.71
N VAL A 254 20.26 -10.99 -4.01
CA VAL A 254 20.51 -9.73 -4.76
C VAL A 254 20.27 -9.94 -6.28
N ASN A 255 19.83 -8.89 -7.01
CA ASN A 255 20.12 -8.49 -8.42
C ASN A 255 19.77 -9.46 -9.61
N ARG A 256 19.54 -9.04 -10.87
CA ARG A 256 19.98 -7.87 -11.68
C ARG A 256 19.24 -7.82 -13.05
N LYS A 257 19.06 -6.60 -13.56
CA LYS A 257 19.19 -6.09 -14.96
C LYS A 257 18.28 -6.59 -16.12
N LEU A 258 17.37 -5.69 -16.51
CA LEU A 258 17.20 -4.98 -17.81
C LEU A 258 17.69 -5.62 -19.12
N SER A 259 16.79 -5.59 -20.12
CA SER A 259 17.06 -4.98 -21.43
C SER A 259 15.74 -4.51 -22.08
N GLU A 260 15.76 -3.28 -22.57
CA GLU A 260 14.74 -2.54 -23.32
C GLU A 260 14.66 -3.00 -24.79
N GLU A 261 13.50 -2.85 -25.44
CA GLU A 261 13.32 -2.29 -26.81
C GLU A 261 11.82 -2.26 -27.22
N ASP A 262 11.34 -1.03 -27.47
CA ASP A 262 10.30 -0.49 -28.38
C ASP A 262 8.83 -0.99 -28.30
N GLU A 263 7.89 -0.24 -27.70
CA GLU A 263 7.19 0.98 -28.13
C GLU A 263 6.09 0.82 -29.22
N ALA A 264 4.83 1.03 -28.81
CA ALA A 264 3.81 1.73 -29.60
C ALA A 264 2.76 2.35 -28.66
N ILE A 265 2.62 3.67 -28.77
CA ILE A 265 1.99 4.61 -27.83
C ILE A 265 0.47 4.69 -28.03
N VAL A 266 -0.30 4.62 -26.93
CA VAL A 266 -1.68 5.14 -26.85
C VAL A 266 -1.68 6.20 -25.76
N GLU A 267 -1.91 7.47 -26.14
CA GLU A 267 -1.95 8.62 -25.23
C GLU A 267 -2.98 8.40 -24.11
N HIS A 268 -2.48 8.40 -22.88
CA HIS A 268 -3.28 8.41 -21.66
C HIS A 268 -3.19 9.82 -21.07
N GLU A 269 -4.33 10.49 -20.90
CA GLU A 269 -4.39 11.86 -20.38
C GLU A 269 -4.20 11.82 -18.84
N TYR A 270 -3.06 12.32 -18.36
CA TYR A 270 -2.73 12.37 -16.93
C TYR A 270 -3.25 13.66 -16.28
N LYS A 271 -3.82 13.55 -15.06
CA LYS A 271 -4.42 14.70 -14.34
C LYS A 271 -3.37 15.69 -13.78
N TYR A 272 -2.28 15.19 -13.22
CA TYR A 272 -1.22 15.99 -12.61
C TYR A 272 0.15 15.61 -13.17
N LYS A 273 1.12 16.52 -13.09
CA LYS A 273 2.48 16.35 -13.62
C LYS A 273 3.51 16.59 -12.53
N ILE A 274 4.53 15.74 -12.50
CA ILE A 274 5.76 15.96 -11.75
C ILE A 274 6.87 16.22 -12.76
N ASN A 275 7.42 17.42 -12.72
CA ASN A 275 8.55 17.80 -13.57
C ASN A 275 9.84 17.58 -12.79
N VAL A 276 10.62 16.56 -13.16
CA VAL A 276 11.92 16.29 -12.57
C VAL A 276 12.97 17.11 -13.30
N LEU A 277 13.65 18.00 -12.58
CA LEU A 277 14.77 18.77 -13.12
C LEU A 277 16.10 18.12 -12.69
N TYR A 278 16.99 17.89 -13.65
CA TYR A 278 18.31 17.32 -13.37
C TYR A 278 19.16 18.23 -12.48
N ALA A 279 20.01 17.59 -11.67
CA ALA A 279 20.86 18.27 -10.70
C ALA A 279 21.85 19.22 -11.40
N LYS A 280 21.69 20.53 -11.16
CA LYS A 280 22.68 21.57 -11.50
C LYS A 280 23.81 21.55 -10.45
N ASP A 281 25.00 22.04 -10.79
CA ASP A 281 26.22 22.00 -9.95
C ASP A 281 26.16 22.82 -8.64
N ASN A 282 24.96 23.28 -8.22
CA ASN A 282 24.79 24.25 -7.15
C ASN A 282 24.11 23.67 -5.90
N CYS A 283 23.80 22.37 -5.84
CA CYS A 283 23.14 21.78 -4.67
C CYS A 283 23.43 20.28 -4.53
N GLU A 284 24.28 19.94 -3.57
CA GLU A 284 24.67 18.57 -3.25
C GLU A 284 24.71 18.28 -1.75
N VAL A 285 24.62 17.00 -1.39
CA VAL A 285 24.79 16.53 -0.01
C VAL A 285 26.04 15.68 0.11
N THR A 286 27.05 16.19 0.80
CA THR A 286 28.27 15.46 1.10
C THR A 286 28.00 14.46 2.22
N VAL A 287 28.33 13.19 2.02
CA VAL A 287 28.13 12.09 2.97
C VAL A 287 29.48 11.67 3.51
N GLU A 288 29.73 11.96 4.78
CA GLU A 288 30.96 11.59 5.45
C GLU A 288 30.99 10.10 5.80
N LYS A 289 32.19 9.52 5.88
CA LYS A 289 32.33 8.07 6.11
C LYS A 289 31.87 7.62 7.49
N ASN A 290 31.92 8.51 8.48
CA ASN A 290 31.55 8.25 9.88
C ASN A 290 30.07 7.82 10.04
N VAL A 291 29.17 8.24 9.15
CA VAL A 291 27.73 7.87 9.20
C VAL A 291 27.48 6.39 8.96
N GLU A 292 28.43 5.66 8.35
CA GLU A 292 28.26 4.25 7.96
C GLU A 292 27.90 3.34 9.14
N ASN A 293 28.45 3.64 10.32
CA ASN A 293 28.26 2.83 11.54
C ASN A 293 27.04 3.26 12.36
N VAL A 294 26.45 4.43 12.05
CA VAL A 294 25.34 5.01 12.82
C VAL A 294 24.04 4.92 12.03
N ARG A 295 23.99 5.51 10.84
CA ARG A 295 22.80 5.56 9.98
C ARG A 295 23.22 5.80 8.52
N LYS A 296 23.75 4.75 7.90
CA LYS A 296 24.47 4.78 6.61
C LYS A 296 23.78 5.48 5.44
N HIS A 297 22.45 5.41 5.31
CA HIS A 297 21.78 5.74 4.06
C HIS A 297 21.03 7.05 4.13
N ILE A 298 21.19 7.89 3.11
CA ILE A 298 20.42 9.12 2.89
C ILE A 298 20.01 9.21 1.41
N ALA A 299 18.78 9.65 1.18
CA ALA A 299 18.30 10.11 -0.12
C ALA A 299 17.54 11.43 0.08
N CYS A 300 17.62 12.33 -0.88
CA CYS A 300 17.03 13.66 -0.76
C CYS A 300 16.68 14.25 -2.13
N CYS A 301 15.77 15.22 -2.13
CA CYS A 301 15.40 16.05 -3.29
C CYS A 301 14.81 17.38 -2.80
N VAL A 302 14.67 18.36 -3.69
CA VAL A 302 13.88 19.57 -3.40
C VAL A 302 12.59 19.53 -4.20
N VAL A 303 11.45 19.71 -3.53
CA VAL A 303 10.15 19.89 -4.19
C VAL A 303 9.85 21.39 -4.23
N LYS A 304 9.69 21.92 -5.43
CA LYS A 304 9.35 23.31 -5.72
C LYS A 304 7.87 23.44 -6.09
N ASP A 305 7.43 24.69 -6.17
CA ASP A 305 6.06 25.07 -6.54
C ASP A 305 5.02 24.54 -5.55
N VAL A 306 5.43 24.40 -4.28
CA VAL A 306 4.52 23.99 -3.21
C VAL A 306 3.73 25.20 -2.74
N THR A 307 2.40 25.07 -2.75
CA THR A 307 1.50 26.09 -2.21
C THR A 307 0.63 25.47 -1.12
N PHE A 308 0.88 25.86 0.14
CA PHE A 308 0.03 25.44 1.24
C PHE A 308 -0.99 26.52 1.61
N ASP A 309 -2.16 26.05 2.04
CA ASP A 309 -3.05 26.74 2.94
C ASP A 309 -3.01 26.07 4.33
N ASP A 310 -3.72 26.63 5.33
CA ASP A 310 -3.74 26.07 6.68
C ASP A 310 -4.24 24.61 6.74
N THR A 311 -5.09 24.20 5.79
CA THR A 311 -5.72 22.88 5.76
C THR A 311 -4.78 21.84 5.17
N THR A 312 -4.26 22.12 3.97
CA THR A 312 -3.26 21.31 3.25
C THR A 312 -1.96 21.23 4.02
N PHE A 313 -1.50 22.30 4.70
CA PHE A 313 -0.34 22.24 5.58
C PHE A 313 -0.55 21.24 6.74
N LYS A 314 -1.70 21.31 7.43
CA LYS A 314 -2.04 20.34 8.48
C LYS A 314 -2.10 18.91 7.95
N LYS A 315 -2.74 18.70 6.79
CA LYS A 315 -2.81 17.39 6.13
C LYS A 315 -1.40 16.89 5.75
N PHE A 316 -0.51 17.77 5.30
CA PHE A 316 0.86 17.41 4.95
C PHE A 316 1.66 16.95 6.18
N ILE A 317 1.53 17.64 7.31
CA ILE A 317 2.13 17.20 8.58
C ILE A 317 1.53 15.85 9.03
N GLN A 318 0.22 15.64 8.86
CA GLN A 318 -0.42 14.35 9.16
C GLN A 318 0.07 13.23 8.25
N LEU A 319 0.27 13.49 6.96
CA LEU A 319 0.84 12.56 5.99
C LEU A 319 2.24 12.12 6.43
N GLN A 320 3.11 13.06 6.82
CA GLN A 320 4.44 12.73 7.33
C GLN A 320 4.37 11.80 8.56
N ASN A 321 3.48 12.10 9.51
CA ASN A 321 3.28 11.24 10.69
C ASN A 321 2.77 9.85 10.31
N LYS A 322 1.82 9.75 9.38
CA LYS A 322 1.28 8.48 8.86
C LYS A 322 2.39 7.65 8.22
N LEU A 323 3.24 8.24 7.37
CA LEU A 323 4.35 7.55 6.74
C LEU A 323 5.43 7.14 7.77
N HIS A 324 5.68 7.98 8.78
CA HIS A 324 6.55 7.62 9.90
C HIS A 324 6.06 6.41 10.67
N GLU A 325 4.75 6.30 10.93
CA GLU A 325 4.15 5.17 11.65
C GLU A 325 4.10 3.89 10.81
N THR A 326 3.90 4.02 9.50
CA THR A 326 3.74 2.89 8.57
C THR A 326 5.05 2.51 7.88
N LEU A 327 5.41 3.19 6.78
CA LEU A 327 6.55 2.84 5.93
C LEU A 327 7.91 2.96 6.63
N CYS A 328 8.04 3.86 7.60
CA CYS A 328 9.28 4.06 8.34
C CYS A 328 9.41 3.17 9.59
N ASP A 329 8.43 2.32 9.89
CA ASP A 329 8.37 1.49 11.09
C ASP A 329 8.58 2.31 12.39
N ARG A 330 7.73 3.33 12.59
CA ARG A 330 7.80 4.26 13.75
C ARG A 330 9.18 4.90 13.91
N ARG A 331 9.74 5.34 12.79
CA ARG A 331 11.09 5.91 12.63
C ARG A 331 12.26 4.93 12.83
N ASN A 332 12.00 3.65 13.11
CA ASN A 332 13.07 2.68 13.35
C ASN A 332 13.83 2.35 12.06
N ALA A 333 13.09 2.10 10.98
CA ALA A 333 13.68 1.71 9.71
C ALA A 333 14.20 2.91 8.91
N ALA A 334 13.43 4.01 8.90
CA ALA A 334 13.76 5.23 8.15
C ALA A 334 13.24 6.48 8.86
N THR A 335 13.71 7.66 8.53
CA THR A 335 13.23 8.92 9.10
C THR A 335 13.09 9.93 7.99
N ILE A 336 11.87 10.41 7.79
CA ILE A 336 11.56 11.55 6.91
C ILE A 336 11.82 12.82 7.69
N ALA A 337 12.51 13.76 7.08
CA ALA A 337 12.65 15.12 7.56
C ALA A 337 12.41 16.10 6.40
N THR A 338 11.65 17.16 6.69
CA THR A 338 11.26 18.17 5.71
C THR A 338 11.73 19.54 6.16
N HIS A 339 12.32 20.29 5.25
CA HIS A 339 13.02 21.53 5.52
C HIS A 339 12.58 22.62 4.55
N ASP A 340 12.44 23.85 5.02
CA ASP A 340 12.27 25.00 4.13
C ASP A 340 13.60 25.26 3.43
N PHE A 341 13.64 24.99 2.13
CA PHE A 341 14.87 25.04 1.35
C PHE A 341 15.42 26.47 1.26
N LYS A 342 14.56 27.50 1.28
CA LYS A 342 14.98 28.90 1.23
C LYS A 342 15.75 29.32 2.49
N LYS A 343 15.58 28.59 3.59
CA LYS A 343 16.31 28.82 4.85
C LYS A 343 17.67 28.11 4.88
N LEU A 344 17.99 27.25 3.91
CA LEU A 344 19.26 26.54 3.79
C LEU A 344 20.18 27.32 2.86
N SER A 345 21.22 27.96 3.41
CA SER A 345 21.89 29.15 2.86
C SER A 345 22.87 28.96 1.69
N ASP A 346 22.59 28.05 0.77
CA ASP A 346 23.30 27.77 -0.51
C ASP A 346 22.92 26.37 -1.06
N GLY A 347 22.18 25.58 -0.30
CA GLY A 347 21.70 24.26 -0.71
C GLY A 347 22.73 23.14 -0.53
N ASN A 348 23.97 23.46 -0.16
CA ASN A 348 25.00 22.45 0.10
C ASN A 348 24.93 22.01 1.57
N LEU A 349 24.82 20.71 1.77
CA LEU A 349 24.62 20.12 3.09
C LEU A 349 25.64 19.00 3.34
N THR A 350 25.97 18.78 4.60
CA THR A 350 26.87 17.68 5.00
C THR A 350 26.13 16.72 5.92
N TYR A 351 26.02 15.46 5.51
CA TYR A 351 25.52 14.37 6.34
C TYR A 351 26.68 13.68 7.03
N THR A 352 26.78 13.88 8.35
CA THR A 352 27.91 13.47 9.18
C THR A 352 27.41 12.93 10.54
N THR A 353 28.34 12.61 11.43
CA THR A 353 28.08 12.31 12.84
C THR A 353 28.85 13.25 13.76
N MET A 354 28.25 13.59 14.90
CA MET A 354 28.88 14.41 15.94
C MET A 354 28.80 13.72 17.30
N GLN A 355 29.75 14.03 18.18
CA GLN A 355 29.67 13.65 19.59
C GLN A 355 28.41 14.27 20.24
N PRO A 356 27.68 13.56 21.12
CA PRO A 356 26.44 14.04 21.72
C PRO A 356 26.52 15.44 22.36
N GLN A 357 27.67 15.81 22.93
CA GLN A 357 27.92 17.11 23.56
C GLN A 357 28.26 18.21 22.54
N ALA A 358 28.78 17.84 21.37
CA ALA A 358 29.18 18.77 20.31
C ALA A 358 28.01 19.12 19.37
N LEU A 359 27.05 18.20 19.20
CA LEU A 359 25.85 18.44 18.40
C LEU A 359 24.96 19.49 19.08
N LYS A 360 24.96 20.72 18.60
CA LYS A 360 24.08 21.79 19.09
C LYS A 360 22.90 21.97 18.14
N ILE A 361 21.69 21.94 18.68
CA ILE A 361 20.47 22.08 17.89
C ILE A 361 19.43 22.87 18.67
N LYS A 362 18.65 23.71 17.96
CA LYS A 362 17.41 24.29 18.46
C LYS A 362 16.23 23.44 17.96
N PRO A 363 15.70 22.50 18.76
CA PRO A 363 14.69 21.55 18.29
C PRO A 363 13.37 22.23 17.94
N LEU A 364 12.64 21.69 16.97
CA LEU A 364 11.27 22.12 16.69
C LEU A 364 10.42 22.14 17.98
N LYS A 365 9.60 23.19 18.12
CA LYS A 365 8.71 23.44 19.27
C LYS A 365 9.43 23.72 20.60
N ARG A 366 10.75 23.92 20.58
CA ARG A 366 11.52 24.36 21.76
C ARG A 366 12.20 25.70 21.47
N THR A 367 12.32 26.52 22.50
CA THR A 367 12.85 27.89 22.38
C THR A 367 14.36 27.97 22.61
N VAL A 368 14.93 26.98 23.30
CA VAL A 368 16.32 27.00 23.77
C VAL A 368 17.15 26.00 22.96
N GLU A 369 18.33 26.45 22.51
CA GLU A 369 19.37 25.58 21.95
C GLU A 369 19.90 24.64 23.02
N MET A 370 20.12 23.38 22.65
CA MET A 370 20.66 22.38 23.55
C MET A 370 21.56 21.41 22.80
N THR A 371 22.39 20.71 23.55
CA THR A 371 23.21 19.63 23.00
C THR A 371 22.36 18.41 22.66
N GLY A 372 22.84 17.56 21.75
CA GLY A 372 22.20 16.29 21.40
C GLY A 372 22.05 15.38 22.62
N LYS A 373 23.01 15.42 23.55
CA LYS A 373 22.94 14.70 24.83
C LYS A 373 21.79 15.21 25.71
N GLU A 374 21.71 16.50 25.96
CA GLU A 374 20.65 17.10 26.79
C GLU A 374 19.26 16.86 26.20
N LEU A 375 19.13 16.96 24.87
CA LEU A 375 17.89 16.68 24.17
C LEU A 375 17.47 15.22 24.35
N PHE A 376 18.41 14.28 24.17
CA PHE A 376 18.16 12.86 24.33
C PHE A 376 17.69 12.53 25.75
N GLU A 377 18.40 13.02 26.78
CA GLU A 377 18.06 12.79 28.19
C GLU A 377 16.68 13.36 28.55
N LYS A 378 16.33 14.56 28.05
CA LYS A 378 14.99 15.15 28.22
C LYS A 378 13.91 14.28 27.58
N LEU A 379 14.10 13.85 26.34
CA LEU A 379 13.14 12.99 25.65
C LEU A 379 12.98 11.62 26.32
N GLN A 380 14.06 11.06 26.86
CA GLN A 380 14.01 9.82 27.63
C GLN A 380 13.20 10.01 28.92
N THR A 381 13.38 11.14 29.61
CA THR A 381 12.61 11.50 30.81
C THR A 381 11.13 11.71 30.49
N GLU A 382 10.81 12.46 29.42
CA GLU A 382 9.43 12.65 28.92
C GLU A 382 8.77 11.30 28.59
N ALA A 383 9.48 10.40 27.91
CA ALA A 383 9.01 9.07 27.57
C ALA A 383 8.74 8.20 28.81
N GLN A 384 9.61 8.28 29.83
CA GLN A 384 9.45 7.56 31.10
C GLN A 384 8.24 8.10 31.90
N ASN A 385 8.07 9.42 31.96
CA ASN A 385 6.95 10.05 32.65
C ASN A 385 5.62 9.66 32.00
N LEU A 386 5.53 9.72 30.66
CA LEU A 386 4.35 9.29 29.92
C LEU A 386 4.06 7.79 30.12
N ARG A 387 5.10 6.95 30.22
CA ARG A 387 4.95 5.51 30.51
C ARG A 387 4.33 5.30 31.89
N LYS A 388 4.83 6.02 32.90
CA LYS A 388 4.31 5.98 34.29
C LYS A 388 2.87 6.47 34.36
N GLU A 389 2.57 7.62 33.76
CA GLU A 389 1.24 8.21 33.71
C GLU A 389 0.20 7.27 33.08
N LYS A 390 0.54 6.64 31.95
CA LYS A 390 -0.35 5.70 31.25
C LYS A 390 -0.35 4.28 31.84
N LYS A 391 0.34 4.05 32.96
CA LYS A 391 0.48 2.74 33.64
C LYS A 391 0.87 1.60 32.69
N ARG A 392 1.77 1.87 31.73
CA ARG A 392 2.19 0.88 30.72
C ARG A 392 3.49 0.19 31.13
N ASN A 393 3.58 -1.11 30.88
CA ASN A 393 4.82 -1.88 31.10
C ASN A 393 5.91 -1.60 30.06
N THR A 394 5.57 -1.01 28.91
CA THR A 394 6.50 -0.66 27.83
C THR A 394 6.31 0.77 27.37
N TYR A 395 7.36 1.40 26.82
CA TYR A 395 7.26 2.73 26.21
C TYR A 395 6.12 2.80 25.18
N SER A 396 5.50 3.97 25.05
CA SER A 396 4.59 4.22 23.92
C SER A 396 5.36 4.01 22.61
N GLY A 397 4.68 3.52 21.56
CA GLY A 397 5.30 3.30 20.25
C GLY A 397 6.00 4.54 19.68
N ILE A 398 5.62 5.73 20.17
CA ILE A 398 6.13 7.05 19.80
C ILE A 398 7.59 7.24 20.18
N HIS A 399 8.09 6.66 21.28
CA HIS A 399 9.48 6.89 21.74
C HIS A 399 10.42 5.73 21.42
N LYS A 400 9.97 4.74 20.66
CA LYS A 400 10.78 3.57 20.33
C LYS A 400 12.08 3.98 19.63
N TYR A 401 12.06 4.92 18.70
CA TYR A 401 13.29 5.33 18.00
C TYR A 401 14.41 5.90 18.90
N LEU A 402 14.14 6.29 20.16
CA LEU A 402 15.18 6.75 21.08
C LEU A 402 16.25 5.67 21.36
N TYR A 403 15.86 4.39 21.42
CA TYR A 403 16.84 3.31 21.63
C TYR A 403 17.85 3.19 20.48
N LEU A 404 17.55 3.75 19.29
CA LEU A 404 18.44 3.65 18.14
C LEU A 404 19.76 4.41 18.36
N ILE A 405 19.73 5.45 19.17
CA ILE A 405 20.91 6.29 19.48
C ILE A 405 21.38 6.11 20.92
N GLU A 406 20.67 5.36 21.75
CA GLU A 406 21.04 5.10 23.14
C GLU A 406 22.43 4.43 23.22
N GLY A 407 23.32 5.03 24.02
CA GLY A 407 24.67 4.53 24.23
C GLY A 407 25.63 4.65 23.04
N ARG A 408 25.22 5.31 21.94
CA ARG A 408 26.13 5.54 20.80
C ARG A 408 27.14 6.65 21.10
N PRO A 409 28.41 6.48 20.69
CA PRO A 409 29.43 7.52 20.87
C PRO A 409 29.20 8.73 19.97
N GLU A 410 28.51 8.54 18.84
CA GLU A 410 28.27 9.59 17.85
C GLU A 410 26.83 9.53 17.33
N TYR A 411 26.28 10.72 17.07
CA TYR A 411 24.91 10.95 16.63
C TYR A 411 24.90 11.48 15.20
N PRO A 412 24.03 10.97 14.30
CA PRO A 412 24.01 11.42 12.93
C PRO A 412 23.29 12.78 12.85
N CYS A 413 23.80 13.67 12.02
CA CYS A 413 23.21 14.98 11.81
C CYS A 413 23.41 15.44 10.36
N LEU A 414 22.53 16.34 9.94
CA LEU A 414 22.69 17.10 8.71
C LEU A 414 23.12 18.52 9.07
N LEU A 415 24.19 19.00 8.44
CA LEU A 415 24.74 20.34 8.62
C LEU A 415 24.49 21.19 7.38
N ASN A 416 24.30 22.49 7.57
CA ASN A 416 24.40 23.45 6.47
C ASN A 416 25.86 23.87 6.24
N SER A 417 26.10 24.70 5.22
CA SER A 417 27.42 25.25 4.91
C SER A 417 28.05 26.10 6.02
N LYS A 418 27.26 26.58 6.97
CA LYS A 418 27.74 27.30 8.16
C LYS A 418 28.10 26.37 9.32
N GLY A 419 27.93 25.06 9.15
CA GLY A 419 28.14 24.06 10.20
C GLY A 419 27.02 23.99 11.24
N GLU A 420 25.86 24.61 10.99
CA GLU A 420 24.71 24.54 11.89
C GLU A 420 23.91 23.26 11.66
N VAL A 421 23.43 22.64 12.74
CA VAL A 421 22.63 21.40 12.66
C VAL A 421 21.23 21.72 12.12
N VAL A 422 20.94 21.22 10.93
CA VAL A 422 19.66 21.30 10.22
C VAL A 422 18.70 20.22 10.69
N SER A 423 19.20 18.99 10.83
CA SER A 423 18.43 17.84 11.31
C SER A 423 19.27 16.92 12.20
N PHE A 424 18.59 16.26 13.14
CA PHE A 424 19.18 15.23 14.00
C PHE A 424 18.32 13.95 13.91
N PRO A 425 18.53 13.10 12.89
CA PRO A 425 17.79 11.83 12.74
C PRO A 425 18.17 10.81 13.83
N PRO A 426 17.23 9.96 14.31
CA PRO A 426 15.80 9.91 13.99
C PRO A 426 14.93 10.86 14.85
N ILE A 427 15.55 11.80 15.58
CA ILE A 427 14.94 12.56 16.68
C ILE A 427 14.06 13.70 16.18
N THR A 428 14.66 14.71 15.56
CA THR A 428 13.96 15.97 15.23
C THR A 428 14.71 16.80 14.22
N ASN A 429 14.00 17.74 13.60
CA ASN A 429 14.58 18.82 12.81
C ASN A 429 14.89 20.02 13.71
N SER A 430 15.73 20.91 13.19
CA SER A 430 16.07 22.19 13.79
C SER A 430 15.12 23.29 13.33
N ASP A 431 14.85 24.24 14.23
CA ASP A 431 13.97 25.40 13.99
C ASP A 431 14.48 26.30 12.84
N ILE A 432 15.79 26.29 12.57
CA ILE A 432 16.42 27.06 11.47
C ILE A 432 15.85 26.71 10.09
N SER A 433 15.34 25.50 9.92
CA SER A 433 14.84 24.96 8.65
C SER A 433 13.36 24.65 8.69
N LYS A 434 12.64 25.18 9.69
CA LYS A 434 11.23 24.90 9.91
C LYS A 434 10.38 25.33 8.71
N ILE A 435 9.57 24.39 8.22
CA ILE A 435 8.53 24.65 7.21
C ILE A 435 7.34 25.41 7.82
N GLU A 436 6.78 26.29 7.02
CA GLU A 436 5.65 27.17 7.34
C GLU A 436 4.66 27.14 6.17
N VAL A 437 3.47 27.72 6.35
CA VAL A 437 2.42 27.73 5.32
C VAL A 437 2.87 28.48 4.05
N ASN A 438 3.77 29.46 4.21
CA ASN A 438 4.37 30.21 3.10
C ASN A 438 5.63 29.57 2.50
N SER A 439 6.06 28.39 2.99
CA SER A 439 7.18 27.67 2.40
C SER A 439 6.80 27.17 1.01
N THR A 440 7.62 27.51 0.02
CA THR A 440 7.37 27.25 -1.41
C THR A 440 8.31 26.20 -2.00
N GLU A 441 9.44 25.97 -1.33
CA GLU A 441 10.46 25.01 -1.72
C GLU A 441 10.80 24.15 -0.50
N ILE A 442 10.58 22.84 -0.61
CA ILE A 442 10.76 21.91 0.49
C ILE A 442 11.90 20.96 0.16
N PHE A 443 12.97 21.02 0.93
CA PHE A 443 14.01 20.00 0.90
C PHE A 443 13.53 18.79 1.70
N LEU A 444 13.37 17.67 1.00
CA LEU A 444 12.99 16.39 1.57
C LEU A 444 14.25 15.54 1.76
N GLU A 445 14.45 15.04 2.96
CA GLU A 445 15.44 14.01 3.23
C GLU A 445 14.82 12.77 3.87
N VAL A 446 15.33 11.60 3.49
CA VAL A 446 15.03 10.34 4.17
C VAL A 446 16.32 9.64 4.51
N THR A 447 16.55 9.45 5.81
CA THR A 447 17.70 8.69 6.33
C THR A 447 17.27 7.31 6.80
N SER A 448 18.12 6.29 6.64
CA SER A 448 17.84 4.91 7.05
C SER A 448 19.09 4.19 7.52
N SER A 449 18.93 3.37 8.57
CA SER A 449 19.95 2.39 8.99
C SER A 449 19.81 1.05 8.26
N VAL A 450 18.74 0.87 7.46
CA VAL A 450 18.38 -0.41 6.83
C VAL A 450 18.88 -0.50 5.41
N SER A 451 18.43 0.40 4.54
CA SER A 451 18.81 0.38 3.12
C SER A 451 18.47 1.70 2.40
N LEU A 452 19.28 2.04 1.39
CA LEU A 452 19.00 3.17 0.49
C LEU A 452 17.71 3.01 -0.33
N PRO A 453 17.35 1.82 -0.85
CA PRO A 453 16.05 1.60 -1.50
C PRO A 453 14.85 1.92 -0.61
N THR A 454 14.96 1.71 0.71
CA THR A 454 13.91 2.12 1.66
C THR A 454 13.74 3.64 1.65
N CYS A 455 14.82 4.41 1.64
CA CYS A 455 14.75 5.88 1.55
C CYS A 455 14.05 6.33 0.26
N ARG A 456 14.46 5.77 -0.87
CA ARG A 456 13.91 6.08 -2.20
C ARG A 456 12.40 5.82 -2.28
N LYS A 457 11.96 4.63 -1.86
CA LYS A 457 10.53 4.27 -1.83
C LYS A 457 9.68 5.22 -0.98
N ILE A 458 10.22 5.67 0.16
CA ILE A 458 9.52 6.60 1.04
C ILE A 458 9.41 7.98 0.39
N LEU A 459 10.47 8.46 -0.27
CA LEU A 459 10.41 9.71 -1.02
C LEU A 459 9.43 9.62 -2.20
N ASP A 460 9.42 8.50 -2.94
CA ASP A 460 8.47 8.29 -4.05
C ASP A 460 7.02 8.40 -3.55
N THR A 461 6.73 7.71 -2.45
CA THR A 461 5.40 7.72 -1.84
C THR A 461 5.04 9.11 -1.33
N LEU A 462 5.97 9.79 -0.64
CA LEU A 462 5.74 11.11 -0.09
C LEU A 462 5.45 12.14 -1.18
N ILE A 463 6.25 12.15 -2.27
CA ILE A 463 6.07 13.10 -3.37
C ILE A 463 4.76 12.83 -4.11
N ARG A 464 4.41 11.56 -4.38
CA ARG A 464 3.11 11.21 -4.98
C ARG A 464 1.95 11.71 -4.14
N GLU A 465 1.97 11.42 -2.85
CA GLU A 465 0.90 11.85 -1.94
C GLU A 465 0.87 13.37 -1.77
N MET A 466 2.01 14.07 -1.89
CA MET A 466 2.04 15.54 -1.92
C MET A 466 1.31 16.10 -3.14
N VAL A 467 1.54 15.56 -4.35
CA VAL A 467 0.82 15.98 -5.58
C VAL A 467 -0.68 15.81 -5.41
N LEU A 468 -1.11 14.64 -4.91
CA LEU A 468 -2.54 14.34 -4.73
C LEU A 468 -3.17 15.20 -3.63
N LEU A 469 -2.44 15.51 -2.57
CA LEU A 469 -2.91 16.33 -1.45
C LEU A 469 -3.07 17.81 -1.85
N LEU A 470 -2.13 18.32 -2.65
CA LEU A 470 -2.11 19.71 -3.10
C LEU A 470 -2.92 19.94 -4.36
N GLU A 471 -3.28 18.87 -5.07
CA GLU A 471 -4.00 18.90 -6.34
C GLU A 471 -3.34 19.83 -7.38
N THR A 472 -2.01 19.85 -7.40
CA THR A 472 -1.21 20.71 -8.28
C THR A 472 -0.02 19.98 -8.86
N ASN A 473 0.51 20.51 -9.96
CA ASN A 473 1.76 20.03 -10.54
C ASN A 473 2.93 20.46 -9.64
N LEU A 474 3.93 19.59 -9.51
CA LEU A 474 5.11 19.86 -8.69
C LEU A 474 6.38 19.72 -9.51
N THR A 475 7.39 20.51 -9.17
CA THR A 475 8.72 20.39 -9.75
C THR A 475 9.65 19.74 -8.73
N VAL A 476 10.32 18.65 -9.08
CA VAL A 476 11.26 17.95 -8.20
C VAL A 476 12.68 18.17 -8.72
N LEU A 477 13.48 18.94 -7.98
CA LEU A 477 14.90 19.04 -8.24
C LEU A 477 15.61 17.79 -7.73
N GLN A 478 16.40 17.22 -8.61
CA GLN A 478 17.32 16.15 -8.29
C GLN A 478 18.47 16.65 -7.42
N ILE A 479 18.82 15.88 -6.39
CA ILE A 479 19.97 16.14 -5.51
C ILE A 479 20.95 14.98 -5.60
N LYS A 480 22.23 15.34 -5.79
CA LYS A 480 23.36 14.40 -5.77
C LYS A 480 23.84 14.27 -4.33
N THR A 481 24.13 13.05 -3.92
CA THR A 481 24.90 12.80 -2.70
C THR A 481 26.30 12.34 -3.10
N VAL A 482 27.32 13.01 -2.59
CA VAL A 482 28.74 12.75 -2.90
C VAL A 482 29.48 12.26 -1.66
N ASP A 483 30.64 11.64 -1.79
CA ASP A 483 31.56 11.51 -0.64
C ASP A 483 32.44 12.76 -0.47
N GLU A 484 33.27 12.74 0.58
CA GLU A 484 34.26 13.78 0.91
C GLU A 484 35.23 14.11 -0.23
N GLU A 485 35.44 13.17 -1.16
CA GLU A 485 36.28 13.34 -2.34
C GLU A 485 35.50 13.90 -3.56
N GLY A 486 34.20 14.14 -3.41
CA GLY A 486 33.31 14.61 -4.48
C GLY A 486 32.81 13.51 -5.41
N ASN A 487 33.07 12.22 -5.12
CA ASN A 487 32.58 11.13 -5.94
C ASN A 487 31.09 10.89 -5.67
N MET A 488 30.28 10.84 -6.73
CA MET A 488 28.85 10.59 -6.62
C MET A 488 28.56 9.21 -6.01
N LYS A 489 27.88 9.20 -4.85
CA LYS A 489 27.35 7.98 -4.21
C LYS A 489 25.97 7.62 -4.71
N ASN A 490 25.12 8.63 -4.85
CA ASN A 490 23.72 8.45 -5.15
C ASN A 490 23.13 9.73 -5.76
N VAL A 491 22.02 9.59 -6.46
CA VAL A 491 21.24 10.71 -6.97
C VAL A 491 19.75 10.37 -6.88
N TYR A 492 18.94 11.31 -6.40
CA TYR A 492 17.49 11.13 -6.28
C TYR A 492 16.72 12.41 -6.67
N PRO A 493 15.60 12.30 -7.42
CA PRO A 493 15.14 11.10 -8.12
C PRO A 493 16.05 10.79 -9.33
N SER A 494 16.43 9.52 -9.50
CA SER A 494 17.07 9.00 -10.71
C SER A 494 16.00 8.54 -11.73
N ARG A 495 16.43 8.00 -12.87
CA ARG A 495 15.52 7.43 -13.88
C ARG A 495 14.62 6.29 -13.35
N ASN A 496 15.07 5.61 -12.29
CA ASN A 496 14.37 4.47 -11.69
C ASN A 496 13.46 4.85 -10.50
N ASP A 497 13.34 6.13 -10.19
CA ASP A 497 12.51 6.64 -9.08
C ASP A 497 11.31 7.40 -9.64
N LEU A 498 10.27 7.62 -8.84
CA LEU A 498 9.02 8.25 -9.29
C LEU A 498 8.38 7.49 -10.47
N LEU A 499 8.48 6.17 -10.48
CA LEU A 499 7.82 5.32 -11.48
C LEU A 499 6.41 4.97 -11.01
N PHE A 500 5.43 5.73 -11.49
CA PHE A 500 4.01 5.53 -11.19
C PHE A 500 3.29 4.85 -12.37
N GLU A 501 3.80 3.69 -12.81
CA GLU A 501 3.39 3.05 -14.08
C GLU A 501 1.95 2.46 -14.05
N ALA A 502 1.29 2.41 -12.88
CA ALA A 502 -0.02 1.78 -12.70
C ALA A 502 -1.19 2.76 -12.51
N GLU A 503 -0.95 4.07 -12.49
CA GLU A 503 -1.96 5.05 -12.08
C GLU A 503 -2.04 6.26 -13.03
N LYS A 504 -3.16 6.36 -13.77
CA LYS A 504 -3.45 7.40 -14.77
C LYS A 504 -3.61 8.83 -14.20
N LEU A 505 -3.18 9.09 -12.96
CA LEU A 505 -3.39 10.37 -12.27
C LEU A 505 -2.16 11.28 -12.28
N VAL A 506 -0.94 10.73 -12.25
CA VAL A 506 0.30 11.52 -12.14
C VAL A 506 1.28 11.10 -13.23
N GLN A 507 1.59 12.01 -14.15
CA GLN A 507 2.66 11.86 -15.12
C GLN A 507 3.98 12.34 -14.52
N VAL A 508 5.09 11.64 -14.80
CA VAL A 508 6.43 12.15 -14.47
C VAL A 508 7.14 12.53 -15.76
N LEU A 509 7.43 13.81 -15.88
CA LEU A 509 8.22 14.39 -16.97
C LEU A 509 9.64 14.65 -16.44
N ARG A 510 10.65 14.44 -17.28
CA ARG A 510 12.05 14.63 -16.89
C ARG A 510 12.69 15.58 -17.87
N GLU A 511 13.15 16.73 -17.38
CA GLU A 511 13.74 17.82 -18.16
C GLU A 511 15.19 18.09 -17.78
#